data_AF-E7RPN5-F1
#
_entry.id   AF-E7RPN5-F1
#
_cell.length_a   1.000
_cell.length_b   1.000
_cell.length_c   1.000
_cell.angle_alpha   90.00
_cell.angle_beta   90.00
_cell.angle_gamma   90.00
#
_symmetry.space_group_name_H-M   'P 1'
#
loop_
_entity.id
_entity.type
_entity.pdbx_description
1 polymer ?
#
loop_
_entity_poly.entity_id
_entity_poly.type
_entity_poly.pdbx_seq_one_letter_code
_entity_poly.pdbx_strand_id
1 'polypeptide(L)'
;MMEKEARTTLENLIKEQKERIPQLKKKLPPPNVIMPSYYVYEDNSHYIKWLKKSKRFLDTQFPGDKDVDNFERISKEKLRPEQQEELLAILEAFLEYPDIVEKVKTNRSNRSININNNINNTNTQSQQQTQQQIIEILIKALEDQLSITQLKEIKQIVEEERGDLEKAKPRLIDKIKSFGENVASNILANIITNPTIWSLLG
;
A
#
# COMPACT_ATOMS: atom_id res chain seq x y z
N MET A 1 12.11 20.96 -19.88
CA MET A 1 10.96 21.52 -20.65
C MET A 1 10.15 20.36 -21.23
N MET A 2 8.85 20.30 -20.90
CA MET A 2 7.97 19.21 -21.31
C MET A 2 7.68 19.25 -22.83
N GLU A 3 7.67 18.08 -23.48
CA GLU A 3 7.29 17.97 -24.89
C GLU A 3 5.85 18.42 -25.13
N LYS A 4 5.57 19.03 -26.30
CA LYS A 4 4.25 19.59 -26.63
C LYS A 4 3.12 18.56 -26.59
N GLU A 5 3.39 17.34 -27.03
CA GLU A 5 2.43 16.22 -27.00
C GLU A 5 2.15 15.76 -25.57
N ALA A 6 3.19 15.64 -24.75
CA ALA A 6 3.06 15.32 -23.33
C ALA A 6 2.25 16.40 -22.60
N ARG A 7 2.53 17.67 -22.87
CA ARG A 7 1.76 18.80 -22.32
C ARG A 7 0.28 18.73 -22.68
N THR A 8 -0.03 18.50 -23.95
CA THR A 8 -1.41 18.37 -24.43
C THR A 8 -2.13 17.20 -23.76
N THR A 9 -1.42 16.09 -23.57
CA THR A 9 -1.95 14.91 -22.86
C THR A 9 -2.24 15.23 -21.39
N LEU A 10 -1.33 15.92 -20.70
CA LEU A 10 -1.54 16.33 -19.30
C LEU A 10 -2.72 17.31 -19.15
N GLU A 11 -2.83 18.30 -20.04
CA GLU A 11 -3.96 19.25 -20.07
C GLU A 11 -5.31 18.52 -20.23
N ASN A 12 -5.36 17.49 -21.08
CA ASN A 12 -6.55 16.66 -21.24
C ASN A 12 -6.87 15.86 -19.97
N LEU A 13 -5.87 15.29 -19.28
CA LEU A 13 -6.07 14.58 -18.02
C LEU A 13 -6.59 15.49 -16.90
N ILE A 14 -6.06 16.71 -16.82
CA ILE A 14 -6.50 17.77 -15.89
C ILE A 14 -7.96 18.14 -16.18
N LYS A 15 -8.29 18.40 -17.45
CA LYS A 15 -9.66 18.75 -17.87
C LYS A 15 -10.65 17.65 -17.50
N GLU A 16 -10.31 16.40 -17.81
CA GLU A 16 -11.15 15.24 -17.50
C GLU A 16 -11.42 15.11 -16.00
N GLN A 17 -10.41 15.39 -15.15
CA GLN A 17 -10.57 15.36 -13.71
C GLN A 17 -11.42 16.52 -13.17
N LYS A 18 -11.24 17.74 -13.69
CA LYS A 18 -12.08 18.90 -13.35
C LYS A 18 -13.55 18.65 -13.66
N GLU A 19 -13.84 18.03 -14.79
CA GLU A 19 -15.21 17.67 -15.19
C GLU A 19 -15.78 16.53 -14.31
N ARG A 20 -14.91 15.67 -13.76
CA ARG A 20 -15.31 14.53 -12.94
C ARG A 20 -15.61 14.90 -11.49
N ILE A 21 -14.83 15.76 -10.84
CA ILE A 21 -14.98 16.09 -9.41
C ILE A 21 -16.43 16.39 -9.01
N PRO A 22 -17.20 17.24 -9.73
CA PRO A 22 -18.59 17.55 -9.38
C PRO A 22 -19.56 16.37 -9.45
N GLN A 23 -19.17 15.29 -10.14
CA GLN A 23 -20.01 14.09 -10.33
C GLN A 23 -19.92 13.13 -9.13
N LEU A 24 -19.03 13.39 -8.17
CA LEU A 24 -18.85 12.54 -7.00
C LEU A 24 -20.04 12.68 -6.05
N LYS A 25 -20.79 11.59 -5.83
CA LYS A 25 -22.01 11.61 -5.02
C LYS A 25 -21.75 11.01 -3.64
N LYS A 26 -22.17 11.72 -2.59
CA LYS A 26 -22.25 11.16 -1.24
C LYS A 26 -23.45 10.23 -1.13
N LYS A 27 -23.22 8.99 -0.70
CA LYS A 27 -24.26 8.01 -0.39
C LYS A 27 -24.37 7.85 1.12
N LEU A 28 -25.60 7.97 1.60
CA LEU A 28 -25.97 7.68 2.98
C LEU A 28 -26.31 6.19 3.10
N PRO A 29 -25.97 5.55 4.22
CA PRO A 29 -26.43 4.19 4.49
C PRO A 29 -27.97 4.15 4.52
N PRO A 30 -28.59 3.03 4.14
CA PRO A 30 -30.02 2.83 4.33
C PRO A 30 -30.42 2.96 5.81
N PRO A 31 -31.69 3.33 6.10
CA PRO A 31 -32.20 3.27 7.46
C PRO A 31 -31.94 1.89 8.07
N ASN A 32 -31.51 1.86 9.33
CA ASN A 32 -31.14 0.65 10.10
C ASN A 32 -29.82 -0.04 9.70
N VAL A 33 -28.99 0.56 8.86
CA VAL A 33 -27.62 0.07 8.57
C VAL A 33 -26.58 0.96 9.27
N ILE A 34 -25.78 0.39 10.17
CA ILE A 34 -24.67 1.09 10.83
C ILE A 34 -23.43 1.03 9.92
N MET A 35 -23.33 1.96 8.97
CA MET A 35 -22.18 2.12 8.08
C MET A 35 -21.89 3.61 7.88
N PRO A 36 -20.62 4.06 7.88
CA PRO A 36 -20.30 5.45 7.56
C PRO A 36 -20.69 5.78 6.12
N SER A 37 -21.12 7.03 5.88
CA SER A 37 -21.36 7.50 4.51
C SER A 37 -20.11 7.33 3.63
N TYR A 38 -20.33 7.10 2.35
CA TYR A 38 -19.27 6.89 1.38
C TYR A 38 -19.53 7.73 0.13
N TYR A 39 -18.47 7.94 -0.65
CA TYR A 39 -18.57 8.65 -1.92
C TYR A 39 -18.43 7.64 -3.06
N VAL A 40 -19.13 7.90 -4.16
CA VAL A 40 -19.14 7.03 -5.32
C VAL A 40 -19.38 7.84 -6.59
N TYR A 41 -18.73 7.43 -7.68
CA TYR A 41 -19.10 7.86 -9.02
C TYR A 41 -20.19 6.95 -9.55
N GLU A 42 -21.14 7.53 -10.29
CA GLU A 42 -22.19 6.75 -10.95
C GLU A 42 -21.60 5.71 -11.91
N ASP A 43 -20.55 6.11 -12.65
CA ASP A 43 -19.72 5.19 -13.41
C ASP A 43 -18.29 5.16 -12.86
N ASN A 44 -18.02 4.16 -12.02
CA ASN A 44 -16.70 3.94 -11.45
C ASN A 44 -15.66 3.44 -12.48
N SER A 45 -16.10 2.89 -13.61
CA SER A 45 -15.19 2.33 -14.63
C SER A 45 -14.39 3.44 -15.34
N HIS A 46 -15.03 4.58 -15.60
CA HIS A 46 -14.35 5.76 -16.16
C HIS A 46 -13.30 6.32 -15.23
N TYR A 47 -13.59 6.39 -13.92
CA TYR A 47 -12.63 6.84 -12.92
C TYR A 47 -11.41 5.90 -12.85
N ILE A 48 -11.63 4.58 -12.83
CA ILE A 48 -10.53 3.61 -12.81
C ILE A 48 -9.65 3.73 -14.07
N LYS A 49 -10.26 3.90 -15.26
CA LYS A 49 -9.52 4.10 -16.51
C LYS A 49 -8.67 5.37 -16.47
N TRP A 50 -9.24 6.48 -16.00
CA TRP A 50 -8.52 7.75 -15.85
C TRP A 50 -7.34 7.63 -14.87
N LEU A 51 -7.54 6.98 -13.73
CA LEU A 51 -6.48 6.75 -12.75
C LEU A 51 -5.31 5.99 -13.39
N LYS A 52 -5.60 4.88 -14.07
CA LYS A 52 -4.58 4.06 -14.73
C LYS A 52 -3.85 4.82 -15.83
N LYS A 53 -4.58 5.59 -16.63
CA LYS A 53 -4.01 6.43 -17.69
C LYS A 53 -3.12 7.53 -17.12
N SER A 54 -3.59 8.24 -16.10
CA SER A 54 -2.86 9.34 -15.44
C SER A 54 -1.59 8.83 -14.80
N LYS A 55 -1.68 7.74 -14.02
CA LYS A 55 -0.51 7.13 -13.39
C LYS A 55 0.53 6.70 -14.43
N ARG A 56 0.10 5.99 -15.49
CA ARG A 56 1.02 5.55 -16.56
C ARG A 56 1.68 6.73 -17.28
N PHE A 57 0.93 7.80 -17.52
CA PHE A 57 1.46 9.04 -18.10
C PHE A 57 2.53 9.65 -17.20
N LEU A 58 2.22 9.83 -15.91
CA LEU A 58 3.16 10.40 -14.93
C LEU A 58 4.44 9.56 -14.79
N ASP A 59 4.32 8.23 -14.71
CA ASP A 59 5.47 7.32 -14.66
C ASP A 59 6.38 7.42 -15.88
N THR A 60 5.79 7.71 -17.04
CA THR A 60 6.54 7.79 -18.31
C THR A 60 7.21 9.14 -18.48
N GLN A 61 6.52 10.23 -18.10
CA GLN A 61 6.98 11.60 -18.34
C GLN A 61 7.83 12.17 -17.20
N PHE A 62 7.62 11.72 -15.96
CA PHE A 62 8.30 12.23 -14.76
C PHE A 62 8.93 11.08 -13.95
N PRO A 63 9.83 10.29 -14.55
CA PRO A 63 10.41 9.14 -13.87
C PRO A 63 11.20 9.58 -12.63
N GLY A 64 10.85 9.03 -11.46
CA GLY A 64 11.56 9.27 -10.21
C GLY A 64 11.17 10.54 -9.46
N ASP A 65 10.19 11.29 -9.96
CA ASP A 65 9.64 12.45 -9.24
C ASP A 65 8.89 11.99 -7.97
N LYS A 66 9.11 12.69 -6.85
CA LYS A 66 8.44 12.39 -5.58
C LYS A 66 6.90 12.48 -5.68
N ASP A 67 6.37 13.35 -6.53
CA ASP A 67 4.95 13.64 -6.63
C ASP A 67 4.21 12.62 -7.51
N VAL A 68 4.92 11.86 -8.36
CA VAL A 68 4.39 10.65 -9.01
C VAL A 68 4.04 9.57 -7.98
N ASP A 69 4.82 9.45 -6.92
CA ASP A 69 4.54 8.50 -5.83
C ASP A 69 3.47 9.03 -4.88
N ASN A 70 3.44 10.33 -4.63
CA ASN A 70 2.33 10.94 -3.90
C ASN A 70 1.00 10.71 -4.63
N PHE A 71 0.97 10.89 -5.96
CA PHE A 71 -0.21 10.58 -6.77
C PHE A 71 -0.66 9.13 -6.58
N GLU A 72 0.25 8.16 -6.71
CA GLU A 72 -0.05 6.74 -6.52
C GLU A 72 -0.58 6.44 -5.11
N ARG A 73 0.04 7.03 -4.07
CA ARG A 73 -0.37 6.86 -2.67
C ARG A 73 -1.79 7.40 -2.46
N ILE A 74 -2.05 8.64 -2.87
CA ILE A 74 -3.34 9.32 -2.73
C ILE A 74 -4.43 8.58 -3.52
N SER A 75 -4.10 8.05 -4.70
CA SER A 75 -5.05 7.30 -5.53
C SER A 75 -5.62 6.03 -4.88
N LYS A 76 -4.89 5.48 -3.89
CA LYS A 76 -5.29 4.28 -3.12
C LYS A 76 -6.07 4.61 -1.87
N GLU A 77 -6.18 5.88 -1.50
CA GLU A 77 -6.95 6.30 -0.35
C GLU A 77 -8.46 6.16 -0.58
N LYS A 78 -9.24 6.34 0.49
CA LYS A 78 -10.70 6.33 0.41
C LYS A 78 -11.17 7.47 -0.51
N LEU A 79 -11.99 7.11 -1.49
CA LEU A 79 -12.64 8.05 -2.41
C LEU A 79 -13.40 9.13 -1.64
N ARG A 80 -12.95 10.38 -1.79
CA ARG A 80 -13.46 11.58 -1.11
C ARG A 80 -13.20 12.82 -1.97
N PRO A 81 -13.99 13.90 -1.82
CA PRO A 81 -13.75 15.16 -2.55
C PRO A 81 -12.31 15.68 -2.38
N GLU A 82 -11.79 15.69 -1.15
CA GLU A 82 -10.45 16.19 -0.84
C GLU A 82 -9.37 15.38 -1.56
N GLN A 83 -9.54 14.06 -1.60
CA GLN A 83 -8.64 13.16 -2.32
C GLN A 83 -8.66 13.42 -3.84
N GLN A 84 -9.81 13.80 -4.40
CA GLN A 84 -9.90 14.12 -5.84
C GLN A 84 -9.26 15.47 -6.19
N GLU A 85 -9.38 16.46 -5.30
CA GLU A 85 -8.71 17.76 -5.41
C GLU A 85 -7.20 17.61 -5.29
N GLU A 86 -6.71 16.77 -4.37
CA GLU A 86 -5.27 16.51 -4.24
C GLU A 86 -4.68 15.87 -5.50
N LEU A 87 -5.37 14.89 -6.11
CA LEU A 87 -4.93 14.30 -7.38
C LEU A 87 -4.90 15.35 -8.51
N LEU A 88 -5.90 16.25 -8.55
CA LEU A 88 -5.94 17.33 -9.53
C LEU A 88 -4.76 18.30 -9.34
N ALA A 89 -4.52 18.73 -8.09
CA ALA A 89 -3.44 19.64 -7.76
C ALA A 89 -2.06 19.10 -8.15
N ILE A 90 -1.83 17.79 -8.00
CA ILE A 90 -0.58 17.16 -8.43
C ILE A 90 -0.42 17.24 -9.96
N LEU A 91 -1.48 16.97 -10.73
CA LEU A 91 -1.42 17.08 -12.19
C LEU A 91 -1.16 18.52 -12.64
N GLU A 92 -1.77 19.51 -11.98
CA GLU A 92 -1.54 20.93 -12.25
C GLU A 92 -0.11 21.35 -11.90
N ALA A 93 0.44 20.84 -10.79
CA ALA A 93 1.83 21.07 -10.42
C ALA A 93 2.81 20.57 -11.49
N PHE A 94 2.58 19.39 -12.06
CA PHE A 94 3.39 18.88 -13.19
C PHE A 94 3.27 19.73 -14.46
N LEU A 95 2.13 20.40 -14.66
CA LEU A 95 1.93 21.28 -15.82
C LEU A 95 2.67 22.60 -15.67
N GLU A 96 2.69 23.16 -14.46
CA GLU A 96 3.31 24.44 -14.14
C GLU A 96 4.83 24.30 -13.90
N TYR A 97 5.23 23.25 -13.18
CA TYR A 97 6.60 22.95 -12.77
C TYR A 97 7.00 21.54 -13.26
N PRO A 98 7.33 21.37 -14.56
CA PRO A 98 7.58 20.06 -15.15
C PRO A 98 8.95 19.46 -14.80
N ASP A 99 9.78 20.16 -14.04
CA ASP A 99 11.12 19.70 -13.68
C ASP A 99 11.04 18.67 -12.56
N ILE A 100 11.79 17.57 -12.72
CA ILE A 100 11.74 16.44 -11.80
C ILE A 100 12.31 16.84 -10.43
N VAL A 101 11.50 16.66 -9.39
CA VAL A 101 11.92 16.80 -8.00
C VAL A 101 12.25 15.43 -7.43
N GLU A 102 13.55 15.15 -7.38
CA GLU A 102 14.06 13.90 -6.81
C GLU A 102 13.74 13.79 -5.32
N LYS A 103 13.54 12.55 -4.87
CA LYS A 103 13.48 12.24 -3.44
C LYS A 103 14.84 12.53 -2.80
N VAL A 104 14.86 13.39 -1.77
CA VAL A 104 16.05 13.56 -0.93
C VAL A 104 16.33 12.23 -0.23
N LYS A 105 17.40 11.53 -0.67
CA LYS A 105 17.93 10.37 0.04
C LYS A 105 18.51 10.85 1.36
N THR A 106 17.87 10.50 2.49
CA THR A 106 18.50 10.61 3.81
C THR A 106 19.64 9.60 3.89
N ASN A 107 20.83 10.01 3.44
CA ASN A 107 22.04 9.20 3.46
C ASN A 107 22.47 8.95 4.92
N ARG A 108 22.14 7.79 5.48
CA ARG A 108 23.03 7.16 6.47
C ARG A 108 24.21 6.57 5.70
N SER A 109 25.36 7.21 5.91
CA SER A 109 26.72 6.79 5.53
C SER A 109 26.88 5.30 5.27
N ASN A 110 27.34 4.94 4.06
CA ASN A 110 28.65 4.29 3.94
C ASN A 110 29.25 4.43 2.55
N ARG A 111 30.55 4.71 2.57
CA ARG A 111 31.44 5.10 1.48
C ARG A 111 31.89 3.87 0.69
N SER A 112 31.58 3.82 -0.61
CA SER A 112 32.43 3.21 -1.65
C SER A 112 31.84 3.47 -3.05
N ILE A 113 32.56 4.24 -3.87
CA ILE A 113 32.29 4.40 -5.30
C ILE A 113 33.12 3.34 -6.03
N ASN A 114 32.47 2.41 -6.74
CA ASN A 114 32.78 2.18 -8.14
C ASN A 114 31.58 1.57 -8.88
N ILE A 115 31.35 2.05 -10.09
CA ILE A 115 30.12 1.96 -10.87
C ILE A 115 30.08 0.63 -11.62
N ASN A 116 28.98 -0.10 -11.52
CA ASN A 116 28.49 -0.90 -12.64
C ASN A 116 26.98 -0.67 -12.74
N ASN A 117 26.54 -0.05 -13.84
CA ASN A 117 25.14 0.07 -14.20
C ASN A 117 24.62 -1.33 -14.50
N ASN A 118 24.08 -1.99 -13.48
CA ASN A 118 23.17 -3.10 -13.67
C ASN A 118 21.79 -2.64 -13.16
N ILE A 119 20.82 -2.69 -14.06
CA ILE A 119 19.42 -2.36 -13.82
C ILE A 119 18.91 -3.32 -12.75
N ASN A 120 18.86 -2.88 -11.49
CA ASN A 120 18.15 -3.58 -10.42
C ASN A 120 16.80 -2.90 -10.17
N ASN A 121 15.99 -2.82 -11.23
CA ASN A 121 14.55 -2.54 -11.10
C ASN A 121 13.74 -3.78 -10.69
N THR A 122 14.41 -4.88 -10.38
CA THR A 122 13.83 -6.09 -9.81
C THR A 122 13.76 -6.06 -8.28
N ASN A 123 14.50 -5.18 -7.59
CA ASN A 123 14.62 -5.32 -6.13
C ASN A 123 13.43 -4.77 -5.33
N THR A 124 12.73 -3.70 -5.73
CA THR A 124 11.58 -3.21 -4.93
C THR A 124 10.33 -4.05 -5.12
N GLN A 125 10.07 -4.55 -6.33
CA GLN A 125 8.96 -5.49 -6.59
C GLN A 125 9.26 -6.88 -6.00
N SER A 126 10.49 -7.39 -6.17
CA SER A 126 10.88 -8.66 -5.55
C SER A 126 10.93 -8.53 -4.03
N GLN A 127 11.36 -7.41 -3.43
CA GLN A 127 11.34 -7.24 -1.98
C GLN A 127 9.92 -7.12 -1.41
N GLN A 128 8.99 -6.41 -2.06
CA GLN A 128 7.59 -6.38 -1.63
C GLN A 128 6.91 -7.74 -1.80
N GLN A 129 7.20 -8.45 -2.88
CA GLN A 129 6.69 -9.80 -3.13
C GLN A 129 7.30 -10.82 -2.14
N THR A 130 8.59 -10.74 -1.84
CA THR A 130 9.25 -11.56 -0.82
C THR A 130 8.71 -11.24 0.58
N GLN A 131 8.42 -9.98 0.90
CA GLN A 131 7.76 -9.62 2.17
C GLN A 131 6.35 -10.20 2.27
N GLN A 132 5.55 -10.12 1.20
CA GLN A 132 4.22 -10.74 1.17
C GLN A 132 4.29 -12.26 1.30
N GLN A 133 5.23 -12.91 0.61
CA GLN A 133 5.47 -14.35 0.71
C GLN A 133 5.90 -14.77 2.13
N ILE A 134 6.77 -13.99 2.79
CA ILE A 134 7.16 -14.25 4.19
C ILE A 134 5.95 -14.09 5.13
N ILE A 135 5.11 -13.08 4.91
CA ILE A 135 3.88 -12.88 5.71
C ILE A 135 2.90 -14.05 5.50
N GLU A 136 2.69 -14.50 4.26
CA GLU A 136 1.85 -15.66 3.94
C GLU A 136 2.37 -16.95 4.58
N ILE A 137 3.69 -17.17 4.58
CA ILE A 137 4.34 -18.31 5.25
C ILE A 137 4.07 -18.27 6.76
N LEU A 138 4.21 -17.11 7.39
CA LEU A 138 3.95 -16.94 8.83
C LEU A 138 2.47 -17.19 9.16
N ILE A 139 1.54 -16.68 8.35
CA ILE A 139 0.10 -16.91 8.54
C ILE A 139 -0.21 -18.41 8.41
N LYS A 140 0.32 -19.07 7.38
CA LYS A 140 0.08 -20.50 7.15
C LYS A 140 0.61 -21.36 8.30
N ALA A 141 1.79 -21.05 8.83
CA ALA A 141 2.35 -21.79 9.97
C ALA A 141 1.48 -21.66 11.24
N LEU A 142 0.80 -20.53 11.41
CA LEU A 142 -0.18 -20.34 12.48
C LEU A 142 -1.47 -21.13 12.21
N GLU A 143 -1.99 -21.10 10.99
CA GLU A 143 -3.22 -21.82 10.60
C GLU A 143 -3.06 -23.35 10.65
N ASP A 144 -1.88 -23.86 10.29
CA ASP A 144 -1.60 -25.31 10.27
C ASP A 144 -1.51 -25.93 11.68
N GLN A 145 -1.30 -25.12 12.72
CA GLN A 145 -1.09 -25.59 14.11
C GLN A 145 -2.15 -25.14 15.10
N LEU A 146 -2.85 -24.05 14.81
CA LEU A 146 -3.93 -23.56 15.64
C LEU A 146 -5.27 -24.11 15.17
N SER A 147 -6.09 -24.58 16.12
CA SER A 147 -7.49 -24.84 15.85
C SER A 147 -8.24 -23.55 15.50
N ILE A 148 -9.38 -23.70 14.81
CA ILE A 148 -10.28 -22.57 14.49
C ILE A 148 -10.65 -21.76 15.75
N THR A 149 -10.82 -22.42 16.89
CA THR A 149 -11.15 -21.77 18.17
C THR A 149 -9.98 -20.94 18.69
N GLN A 150 -8.77 -21.48 18.70
CA GLN A 150 -7.56 -20.75 19.14
C GLN A 150 -7.26 -19.55 18.23
N LEU A 151 -7.46 -19.68 16.92
CA LEU A 151 -7.31 -18.59 15.98
C LEU A 151 -8.31 -17.45 16.24
N LYS A 152 -9.57 -17.78 16.56
CA LYS A 152 -10.58 -16.78 16.94
C LYS A 152 -10.19 -16.03 18.22
N GLU A 153 -9.67 -16.75 19.21
CA GLU A 153 -9.22 -16.16 20.47
C GLU A 153 -8.03 -15.19 20.28
N ILE A 154 -7.09 -15.50 19.38
CA ILE A 154 -6.03 -14.56 19.01
C ILE A 154 -6.61 -13.32 18.31
N LYS A 155 -7.52 -13.51 17.34
CA LYS A 155 -8.14 -12.39 16.60
C LYS A 155 -8.93 -11.46 17.52
N GLN A 156 -9.62 -12.02 18.52
CA GLN A 156 -10.34 -11.26 19.51
C GLN A 156 -9.42 -10.32 20.31
N ILE A 157 -8.23 -10.79 20.73
CA ILE A 157 -7.26 -9.93 21.42
C ILE A 157 -6.80 -8.78 20.51
N VAL A 158 -6.57 -9.05 19.22
CA VAL A 158 -6.18 -8.03 18.25
C VAL A 158 -7.29 -6.97 18.06
N GLU A 159 -8.56 -7.40 18.02
CA GLU A 159 -9.71 -6.50 17.90
C GLU A 159 -9.95 -5.67 19.17
N GLU A 160 -9.83 -6.29 20.36
CA GLU A 160 -10.02 -5.64 21.65
C GLU A 160 -9.00 -4.55 21.92
N GLU A 161 -7.74 -4.77 21.54
CA GLU A 161 -6.65 -3.83 21.76
C GLU A 161 -6.60 -2.68 20.73
N ARG A 162 -7.47 -2.71 19.72
CA ARG A 162 -7.67 -1.62 18.74
C ARG A 162 -6.37 -1.06 18.13
N GLY A 163 -5.37 -1.91 17.94
CA GLY A 163 -4.07 -1.54 17.38
C GLY A 163 -3.02 -1.04 18.39
N ASP A 164 -3.29 -1.07 19.70
CA ASP A 164 -2.31 -0.78 20.75
C ASP A 164 -1.35 -1.97 20.96
N LEU A 165 -0.22 -1.94 20.25
CA LEU A 165 0.74 -3.05 20.21
C LEU A 165 1.42 -3.30 21.57
N GLU A 166 1.61 -2.27 22.38
CA GLU A 166 2.26 -2.37 23.69
C GLU A 166 1.39 -3.15 24.68
N LYS A 167 0.06 -3.03 24.56
CA LYS A 167 -0.89 -3.81 25.37
C LYS A 167 -1.23 -5.16 24.76
N ALA A 168 -1.28 -5.26 23.43
CA ALA A 168 -1.58 -6.51 22.75
C ALA A 168 -0.49 -7.56 22.93
N LYS A 169 0.78 -7.17 22.84
CA LYS A 169 1.93 -8.09 22.91
C LYS A 169 1.96 -8.98 24.16
N PRO A 170 1.85 -8.46 25.40
CA PRO A 170 1.83 -9.32 26.59
C PRO A 170 0.61 -10.26 26.62
N ARG A 171 -0.58 -9.77 26.26
CA ARG A 171 -1.81 -10.60 26.22
C ARG A 171 -1.71 -11.74 25.21
N LEU A 172 -1.15 -11.48 24.03
CA LEU A 172 -0.95 -12.49 23.00
C LEU A 172 0.06 -13.55 23.44
N ILE A 173 1.15 -13.16 24.11
CA ILE A 173 2.14 -14.09 24.66
C ILE A 173 1.48 -15.02 25.68
N ASP A 174 0.74 -14.47 26.65
CA ASP A 174 0.07 -15.26 27.67
C ASP A 174 -0.98 -16.19 27.06
N LYS A 175 -1.70 -15.70 26.04
CA LYS A 175 -2.70 -16.50 25.33
C LYS A 175 -2.07 -17.65 24.55
N ILE A 176 -1.00 -17.42 23.80
CA ILE A 176 -0.29 -18.47 23.06
C ILE A 176 0.28 -19.52 24.01
N LYS A 177 0.85 -19.11 25.16
CA LYS A 177 1.30 -20.05 26.20
C LYS A 177 0.16 -20.90 26.75
N SER A 178 -1.04 -20.31 26.92
CA SER A 178 -2.21 -21.03 27.43
C SER A 178 -2.70 -22.16 26.51
N PHE A 179 -2.29 -22.18 25.24
CA PHE A 179 -2.60 -23.26 24.30
C PHE A 179 -1.77 -24.53 24.53
N GLY A 180 -0.77 -24.46 25.40
CA GLY A 180 0.10 -25.56 25.76
C GLY A 180 1.49 -25.42 25.11
N GLU A 181 2.50 -25.84 25.86
CA GLU A 181 3.92 -25.75 25.45
C GLU A 181 4.17 -26.44 24.10
N ASN A 182 3.53 -27.59 23.87
CA ASN A 182 3.65 -28.33 22.61
C ASN A 182 3.11 -27.54 21.41
N VAL A 183 2.02 -26.79 21.56
CA VAL A 183 1.44 -26.00 20.47
C VAL A 183 2.36 -24.84 20.10
N ALA A 184 2.86 -24.10 21.10
CA ALA A 184 3.78 -23.00 20.88
C ALA A 184 5.11 -23.48 20.24
N SER A 185 5.67 -24.59 20.74
CA SER A 185 6.89 -25.18 20.19
C SER A 185 6.70 -25.70 18.76
N ASN A 186 5.56 -26.31 18.43
CA ASN A 186 5.28 -26.81 17.09
C ASN A 186 5.08 -25.67 16.08
N ILE A 187 4.43 -24.57 16.47
CA ILE A 187 4.33 -23.35 15.63
C ILE A 187 5.73 -22.84 15.31
N LEU A 188 6.57 -22.66 16.33
CA LEU A 188 7.94 -22.18 16.14
C LEU A 188 8.77 -23.13 15.26
N ALA A 189 8.66 -24.44 15.48
CA ALA A 189 9.34 -25.45 14.68
C ALA A 189 8.91 -25.39 13.21
N ASN A 190 7.62 -25.25 12.93
CA ASN A 190 7.10 -25.17 11.56
C ASN A 190 7.48 -23.86 10.84
N ILE A 191 7.56 -22.74 11.57
CA ILE A 191 8.07 -21.47 11.04
C ILE A 191 9.55 -21.63 10.66
N ILE A 192 10.37 -22.15 11.58
CA ILE A 192 11.82 -22.27 11.38
C ILE A 192 12.15 -23.25 10.26
N THR A 193 11.47 -24.40 10.21
CA THR A 193 11.73 -25.45 9.20
C THR A 193 11.17 -25.13 7.82
N ASN A 194 10.44 -24.02 7.65
CA ASN A 194 10.05 -23.56 6.33
C ASN A 194 11.31 -23.30 5.47
N PRO A 195 11.47 -23.89 4.28
CA PRO A 195 12.70 -23.78 3.49
C PRO A 195 13.13 -22.35 3.19
N THR A 196 12.17 -21.44 2.99
CA THR A 196 12.44 -20.01 2.75
C THR A 196 12.96 -19.31 3.99
N ILE A 197 12.44 -19.62 5.18
CA ILE A 197 12.94 -19.04 6.45
C ILE A 197 14.26 -19.70 6.87
N TRP A 198 14.37 -21.02 6.73
CA TRP A 198 15.58 -21.78 7.05
C TRP A 198 16.81 -21.25 6.30
N SER A 199 16.67 -20.99 5.00
CA SER A 199 17.74 -20.42 4.16
C SER A 199 18.14 -18.97 4.51
N LEU A 200 17.34 -18.25 5.30
CA LEU A 200 17.70 -16.93 5.84
C LEU A 200 18.41 -17.03 7.19
N LEU A 201 18.30 -18.17 7.89
CA LEU A 201 18.91 -18.41 9.19
C LEU A 201 20.31 -19.06 9.10
N GLY A 202 20.65 -19.70 7.97
CA GLY A 202 21.92 -20.40 7.77
C GLY A 202 22.29 -20.57 6.30
#